data_AF-A0A958M0E6-F1
#
_entry.id   AF-A0A958M0E6-F1
#
_cell.length_a   1.000
_cell.length_b   1.000
_cell.length_c   1.000
_cell.angle_alpha   90.00
_cell.angle_beta   90.00
_cell.angle_gamma   90.00
#
_symmetry.space_group_name_H-M   'P 1'
#
loop_
_entity.id
_entity.type
_entity.pdbx_description
1 polymer ?
#
loop_
_entity_poly.entity_id
_entity_poly.type
_entity_poly.pdbx_seq_one_letter_code
_entity_poly.pdbx_strand_id
1 'polypeptide(L)'
;EGLKKKGYEVLYMIDPIDEYVIQQLKEYDGKKLKNCTKEGLDLEDSEEAKKKLEEQKASYANLCTLIKEVLGDKVEKVVVGTRIEESPCVLVTGEYGWSANMERIMKAQALRFFYFIFLCF
;
A
#
# COMPACT_ATOMS: atom_id res chain seq x y z
N GLU A 1 1.93 8.23 7.67
CA GLU A 1 2.03 9.50 8.43
C GLU A 1 0.66 9.98 8.91
N GLY A 2 -0.34 10.09 8.04
CA GLY A 2 -1.69 10.55 8.42
C GLY A 2 -2.34 9.72 9.52
N LEU A 3 -2.11 8.41 9.57
CA LEU A 3 -2.56 7.52 10.65
C LEU A 3 -2.05 7.92 12.04
N LYS A 4 -0.76 8.28 12.13
CA LYS A 4 -0.14 8.70 13.40
C LYS A 4 -0.72 10.03 13.88
N LYS A 5 -0.93 10.99 12.96
CA LYS A 5 -1.56 12.28 13.30
C LYS A 5 -2.99 12.14 13.79
N LYS A 6 -3.73 11.16 13.24
CA LYS A 6 -5.11 10.85 13.65
C LYS A 6 -5.19 10.03 14.94
N GLY A 7 -4.05 9.68 15.56
CA GLY A 7 -4.01 8.96 16.83
C GLY A 7 -4.26 7.45 16.71
N TYR A 8 -4.17 6.87 15.50
CA TYR A 8 -4.24 5.42 15.33
C TYR A 8 -2.92 4.76 15.72
N GLU A 9 -3.01 3.66 16.46
CA GLU A 9 -1.87 2.78 16.72
C GLU A 9 -1.58 1.93 15.47
N VAL A 10 -0.30 1.84 15.10
CA VAL A 10 0.15 1.11 13.92
C VAL A 10 1.07 -0.03 14.38
N LEU A 11 0.66 -1.26 14.09
CA LEU A 11 1.45 -2.45 14.34
C LEU A 11 2.56 -2.58 13.28
N TYR A 12 3.81 -2.65 13.72
CA TYR A 12 4.95 -2.93 12.85
C TYR A 12 5.26 -4.41 12.86
N MET A 13 5.26 -5.00 11.67
CA MET A 13 5.72 -6.36 11.43
C MET A 13 7.03 -6.27 10.67
N ILE A 14 8.07 -6.82 11.26
CA ILE A 14 9.44 -6.71 10.76
C ILE A 14 9.92 -8.00 10.13
N ASP A 15 9.30 -9.13 10.47
CA ASP A 15 9.77 -10.43 10.04
C ASP A 15 9.09 -10.84 8.72
N PRO A 16 9.83 -11.51 7.80
CA PRO A 16 9.25 -11.99 6.55
C PRO A 16 8.05 -12.92 6.73
N ILE A 17 8.02 -13.67 7.84
CA ILE A 17 6.94 -14.62 8.14
C ILE A 17 5.62 -13.91 8.46
N ASP A 18 5.67 -12.69 9.01
CA ASP A 18 4.50 -11.93 9.43
C ASP A 18 3.57 -11.62 8.25
N GLU A 19 4.14 -11.37 7.07
CA GLU A 19 3.38 -11.09 5.85
C GLU A 19 2.52 -12.30 5.44
N TYR A 20 3.01 -13.52 5.67
CA TYR A 20 2.22 -14.74 5.44
C TYR A 20 1.17 -14.94 6.52
N VAL A 21 1.49 -14.64 7.78
CA VAL A 21 0.55 -14.75 8.91
C VAL A 21 -0.65 -13.82 8.69
N ILE A 22 -0.42 -12.57 8.30
CA ILE A 22 -1.50 -11.61 8.04
C ILE A 22 -2.36 -11.95 6.83
N GLN A 23 -1.80 -12.63 5.82
CA GLN A 23 -2.62 -13.10 4.69
C GLN A 23 -3.65 -14.14 5.12
N GLN A 24 -3.32 -14.94 6.14
CA GLN A 24 -4.23 -15.94 6.71
C GLN A 24 -5.14 -15.35 7.80
N LEU A 25 -4.58 -14.48 8.65
CA LEU A 25 -5.26 -13.86 9.78
C LEU A 25 -5.98 -12.58 9.33
N LYS A 26 -7.20 -12.74 8.80
CA LYS A 26 -8.02 -11.60 8.33
C LYS A 26 -8.69 -10.82 9.46
N GLU A 27 -9.00 -11.49 10.55
CA GLU A 27 -9.71 -10.94 11.71
C GLU A 27 -9.02 -11.37 13.00
N TYR A 28 -8.92 -10.43 13.94
CA TYR A 28 -8.44 -10.68 15.29
C TYR A 28 -9.41 -10.02 16.27
N ASP A 29 -9.97 -10.80 17.19
CA ASP A 29 -10.90 -10.31 18.22
C ASP A 29 -12.05 -9.47 17.64
N GLY A 30 -12.65 -9.94 16.54
CA GLY A 30 -13.74 -9.27 15.83
C GLY A 30 -13.34 -8.01 15.05
N LYS A 31 -12.05 -7.63 15.03
CA LYS A 31 -11.53 -6.49 14.28
C LYS A 31 -10.82 -6.96 13.02
N LYS A 32 -11.18 -6.36 11.87
CA LYS A 32 -10.51 -6.61 10.60
C LYS A 32 -9.16 -5.91 10.55
N LEU A 33 -8.11 -6.66 10.22
CA LEU A 33 -6.78 -6.10 10.02
C LEU A 33 -6.70 -5.48 8.63
N LYS A 34 -6.35 -4.19 8.57
CA LYS A 34 -6.11 -3.47 7.31
C LYS A 34 -4.64 -3.13 7.17
N ASN A 35 -4.06 -3.46 6.03
CA ASN A 35 -2.68 -3.09 5.73
C ASN A 35 -2.63 -1.63 5.26
N CYS A 36 -1.75 -0.84 5.88
CA CYS A 36 -1.54 0.57 5.56
C CYS A 36 -0.92 0.81 4.18
N THR A 37 -0.20 -0.18 3.62
CA THR A 37 0.46 -0.08 2.31
C THR A 37 -0.46 -0.46 1.15
N LYS A 38 -1.66 -0.98 1.45
CA LYS A 38 -2.64 -1.43 0.44
C LYS A 38 -3.71 -0.37 0.17
N GLU A 39 -4.40 -0.51 -0.96
CA GLU A 39 -5.64 0.20 -1.21
C GLU A 39 -6.75 -0.24 -0.23
N GLY A 40 -7.73 0.63 0.04
CA GLY A 40 -8.83 0.33 0.97
C GLY A 40 -8.65 0.83 2.43
N LEU A 41 -7.65 1.69 2.67
CA LEU A 41 -7.52 2.40 3.94
C LEU A 41 -8.56 3.54 4.02
N ASP A 42 -9.80 3.17 4.35
CA ASP A 42 -10.82 4.13 4.78
C ASP A 42 -10.47 4.61 6.18
N LEU A 43 -9.84 5.78 6.22
CA LEU A 43 -9.81 6.60 7.41
C LEU A 43 -11.18 7.26 7.46
N GLU A 44 -11.94 7.05 8.54
CA GLU A 44 -13.22 7.72 8.74
C GLU A 44 -12.98 9.23 8.79
N ASP A 45 -13.05 9.85 7.61
CA ASP A 45 -12.86 11.26 7.39
C ASP A 45 -14.22 11.95 7.50
N SER A 46 -14.27 13.03 8.28
CA SER A 46 -15.42 13.93 8.39
C SER A 46 -15.93 14.35 7.00
N GLU A 47 -17.22 14.63 6.85
CA GLU A 47 -17.81 15.07 5.56
C GLU A 47 -17.06 16.27 4.96
N GLU A 48 -16.52 17.15 5.80
CA GLU A 48 -15.70 18.29 5.36
C GLU A 48 -14.36 17.87 4.74
N ALA A 49 -13.72 16.82 5.26
CA ALA A 49 -12.48 16.29 4.72
C ALA A 49 -12.71 15.57 3.38
N LYS A 50 -13.86 14.91 3.21
CA LYS A 50 -14.26 14.33 1.92
C LYS A 50 -14.49 15.40 0.86
N LYS A 51 -15.15 16.52 1.20
CA LYS A 51 -15.35 17.65 0.27
C LYS A 51 -14.02 18.28 -0.16
N LYS A 52 -13.13 18.56 0.79
CA LYS A 52 -11.77 19.08 0.48
C LYS A 52 -10.98 18.13 -0.41
N LEU A 53 -11.10 16.82 -0.20
CA LEU A 53 -10.47 15.81 -1.05
C LEU A 53 -11.04 15.85 -2.48
N GLU A 54 -12.35 16.01 -2.66
CA GLU A 54 -12.96 16.13 -3.99
C GLU A 54 -12.53 17.41 -4.72
N GLU A 55 -12.48 18.54 -4.03
CA GLU A 55 -11.97 19.81 -4.58
C GLU A 55 -10.49 19.70 -4.99
N GLN A 56 -9.67 19.06 -4.14
CA GLN A 56 -8.27 18.79 -4.46
C GLN A 56 -8.13 17.83 -5.63
N LYS A 57 -8.94 16.76 -5.69
CA LYS A 57 -8.95 15.84 -6.83
C LYS A 57 -9.30 16.56 -8.13
N ALA A 58 -10.26 17.48 -8.11
CA ALA A 58 -10.61 18.28 -9.27
C ALA A 58 -9.47 19.23 -9.67
N SER A 59 -8.87 19.93 -8.71
CA SER A 59 -7.79 20.89 -8.95
C SER A 59 -6.51 20.22 -9.48
N TYR A 60 -6.19 19.03 -8.96
CA TYR A 60 -5.00 18.26 -9.34
C TYR A 60 -5.27 17.21 -10.42
N ALA A 61 -6.47 17.16 -11.01
CA ALA A 61 -6.81 16.21 -12.07
C ALA A 61 -5.84 16.31 -13.26
N ASN A 62 -5.57 17.53 -13.72
CA ASN A 62 -4.63 17.79 -14.83
C ASN A 62 -3.21 17.30 -14.50
N LEU A 63 -2.76 17.52 -13.26
CA LEU A 63 -1.46 17.05 -12.80
C LEU A 63 -1.40 15.53 -12.74
N CYS A 64 -2.46 14.87 -12.30
CA CYS A 64 -2.54 13.41 -12.25
C CYS A 64 -2.47 12.80 -13.65
N THR A 65 -3.12 13.42 -14.65
CA THR A 65 -3.04 13.00 -16.06
C THR A 65 -1.63 13.16 -16.60
N LEU A 66 -0.99 14.32 -16.42
CA LEU A 66 0.39 14.55 -16.86
C LEU A 66 1.37 13.53 -16.24
N ILE A 67 1.23 13.25 -14.95
CA ILE A 67 2.07 12.26 -14.27
C ILE A 67 1.84 10.86 -14.85
N LYS A 68 0.58 10.49 -15.14
CA LYS A 68 0.26 9.21 -15.77
C LYS A 68 0.84 9.11 -17.20
N GLU A 69 0.81 10.20 -17.97
CA GLU A 69 1.43 10.24 -19.30
C GLU A 69 2.95 10.08 -19.24
N VAL A 70 3.61 10.76 -18.30
CA VAL A 70 5.08 10.68 -18.12
C VAL A 70 5.53 9.31 -17.63
N LEU A 71 4.77 8.71 -16.70
CA LEU A 71 5.10 7.40 -16.14
C LEU A 71 4.64 6.24 -17.02
N GLY A 72 3.71 6.48 -17.95
CA GLY A 72 3.22 5.51 -18.94
C GLY A 72 2.82 4.19 -18.28
N ASP A 73 3.43 3.10 -18.74
CA ASP A 73 3.11 1.73 -18.31
C ASP A 73 3.64 1.35 -16.92
N LYS A 74 4.35 2.26 -16.23
CA LYS A 74 4.91 1.97 -14.90
C LYS A 74 3.89 2.11 -13.76
N VAL A 75 2.78 2.81 -13.99
CA VAL A 75 1.76 3.07 -12.97
C VAL A 75 0.36 2.80 -13.51
N GLU A 76 -0.44 2.06 -12.74
CA GLU A 76 -1.81 1.73 -13.14
C GLU A 76 -2.74 2.97 -12.99
N LYS A 77 -2.62 3.66 -11.86
CA LYS A 77 -3.51 4.77 -11.49
C LYS A 77 -2.77 5.79 -10.63
N VAL A 78 -3.02 7.07 -10.88
CA VAL A 78 -2.55 8.20 -10.07
C VAL A 78 -3.77 8.86 -9.43
N VAL A 79 -3.79 8.94 -8.10
CA VAL A 79 -4.92 9.49 -7.34
C VAL A 79 -4.39 10.31 -6.16
N VAL A 80 -5.04 11.43 -5.89
CA VAL A 80 -4.80 12.21 -4.66
C VAL A 80 -5.41 11.48 -3.46
N GLY A 81 -4.61 11.24 -2.43
CA GLY A 81 -5.04 10.58 -1.19
C GLY A 81 -4.59 11.32 0.07
N THR A 82 -5.33 11.17 1.16
CA THR A 82 -5.11 11.81 2.48
C THR A 82 -4.19 11.03 3.41
N ARG A 83 -3.47 10.03 2.90
CA ARG A 83 -2.71 9.07 3.71
C ARG A 83 -1.35 9.61 4.17
N ILE A 84 -0.86 10.62 3.46
CA ILE A 84 0.49 11.17 3.54
C ILE A 84 0.39 12.63 3.99
N GLU A 85 1.42 13.10 4.70
CA GLU A 85 1.45 14.45 5.24
C GLU A 85 2.72 15.18 4.79
N GLU A 86 3.89 14.61 5.08
CA GLU A 86 5.19 15.23 4.80
C GLU A 86 5.79 14.72 3.49
N SER A 87 5.53 13.46 3.14
CA SER A 87 6.05 12.88 1.90
C SER A 87 5.23 13.34 0.66
N PRO A 88 5.87 13.63 -0.49
CA PRO A 88 5.18 14.20 -1.65
C PRO A 88 4.33 13.18 -2.43
N CYS A 89 4.69 11.90 -2.40
CA CYS A 89 3.92 10.82 -3.02
C CYS A 89 4.22 9.48 -2.35
N VAL A 90 3.32 8.50 -2.51
CA VAL A 90 3.51 7.12 -2.04
C VAL A 90 3.00 6.15 -3.11
N LEU A 91 3.71 5.05 -3.28
CA LEU A 91 3.25 3.92 -4.09
C LEU A 91 2.38 3.02 -3.21
N VAL A 92 1.19 2.72 -3.70
CA VAL A 92 0.22 1.85 -3.04
C VAL A 92 0.02 0.63 -3.91
N THR A 93 -0.02 -0.54 -3.28
CA THR A 93 -0.33 -1.80 -3.97
C THR A 93 -1.83 -2.06 -3.94
N GLY A 94 -2.38 -2.64 -5.00
CA GLY A 94 -3.79 -3.07 -5.03
C GLY A 94 -4.15 -4.00 -3.87
N GLU A 95 -5.43 -4.06 -3.53
CA GLU A 95 -5.94 -4.76 -2.34
C GLU A 95 -5.58 -6.27 -2.32
N TYR A 96 -5.67 -6.92 -3.48
CA TYR A 96 -5.39 -8.34 -3.66
C TYR A 96 -3.97 -8.63 -4.18
N GLY A 97 -3.15 -7.59 -4.38
CA GLY A 97 -1.79 -7.73 -4.88
C GLY A 97 -0.77 -8.13 -3.82
N TRP A 98 0.43 -8.48 -4.29
CA TRP A 98 1.61 -8.59 -3.44
C TRP A 98 2.02 -7.21 -2.93
N SER A 99 2.25 -7.10 -1.63
CA SER A 99 2.86 -5.91 -1.05
C SER A 99 4.31 -5.79 -1.51
N ALA A 100 4.90 -4.59 -1.46
CA ALA A 100 6.32 -4.40 -1.76
C ALA A 100 7.23 -5.27 -0.88
N ASN A 101 6.81 -5.53 0.36
CA ASN A 101 7.52 -6.43 1.26
C ASN A 101 7.43 -7.89 0.80
N MET A 102 6.22 -8.35 0.41
CA MET A 102 6.04 -9.70 -0.14
C MET A 102 6.82 -9.91 -1.44
N GLU A 103 6.83 -8.92 -2.34
CA GLU A 103 7.62 -9.00 -3.58
C GLU A 103 9.11 -9.15 -3.29
N ARG A 104 9.63 -8.43 -2.31
CA ARG A 104 11.03 -8.56 -1.86
C ARG A 104 11.33 -9.96 -1.30
N ILE A 105 10.43 -10.51 -0.49
CA ILE A 105 10.57 -11.86 0.09
C ILE A 105 10.55 -12.91 -1.03
N MET A 106 9.61 -12.81 -1.97
CA MET A 106 9.46 -13.74 -3.09
C MET A 106 10.69 -13.71 -4.00
N LYS A 107 11.20 -12.52 -4.35
CA LYS A 107 12.44 -12.40 -5.14
C LYS A 107 13.64 -13.03 -4.42
N ALA A 108 13.75 -12.85 -3.10
CA ALA A 108 14.83 -13.44 -2.31
C ALA A 108 14.72 -14.96 -2.19
N GLN A 109 13.51 -15.51 -2.05
CA GLN A 109 13.28 -16.95 -1.94
C GLN A 109 13.37 -17.67 -3.29
N ALA A 110 12.90 -17.07 -4.39
CA ALA A 110 12.94 -17.66 -5.73
C ALA A 110 14.38 -17.94 -6.19
N LEU A 111 15.32 -17.07 -5.86
CA LEU A 111 16.75 -17.28 -6.13
C LEU A 111 17.30 -18.51 -5.38
N ARG A 112 16.80 -18.80 -4.17
CA ARG A 112 17.27 -19.92 -3.36
C ARG A 112 16.74 -21.27 -3.85
N PHE A 113 15.52 -21.31 -4.39
CA PHE A 113 14.97 -22.51 -5.04
C PHE A 113 15.71 -22.86 -6.34
N PHE A 114 16.11 -21.87 -7.14
CA PHE A 114 16.90 -22.12 -8.34
C PHE A 114 18.27 -22.72 -8.03
N TYR A 115 18.97 -22.22 -7.00
CA TYR A 115 20.24 -22.82 -6.57
C TYR A 115 20.06 -24.24 -6.02
N PHE A 116 18.96 -24.55 -5.32
CA PHE A 116 18.71 -25.91 -4.82
C PHE A 116 18.36 -26.90 -5.93
N ILE A 117 17.64 -26.45 -6.96
CA ILE A 117 17.37 -27.27 -8.16
C ILE A 117 18.65 -27.45 -8.98
N PHE A 118 19.52 -26.43 -9.08
CA PHE A 118 20.78 -26.53 -9.81
C PHE A 118 21.87 -27.32 -9.07
N LEU A 119 21.78 -27.47 -7.74
CA LEU A 119 22.71 -28.30 -6.96
C LEU A 119 22.25 -29.77 -6.84
N CYS A 120 20.98 -30.05 -7.15
CA CYS A 120 20.41 -31.40 -7.16
C CYS A 120 20.31 -32.04 -8.55
N PHE A 121 20.84 -31.39 -9.60
CA PHE A 121 21.00 -31.97 -10.94
C PHE A 121 22.48 -32.14 -11.30
#